data_AF-A0A822E9L1-F1
#
_entry.id   AF-A0A822E9L1-F1
#
_cell.length_a   1.000
_cell.length_b   1.000
_cell.length_c   1.000
_cell.angle_alpha   90.00
_cell.angle_beta   90.00
_cell.angle_gamma   90.00
#
_symmetry.space_group_name_H-M   'P 1'
#
loop_
_entity.id
_entity.type
_entity.pdbx_description
1 polymer ?
#
loop_
_entity_poly.entity_id
_entity_poly.type
_entity_poly.pdbx_seq_one_letter_code
_entity_poly.pdbx_strand_id
1 'polypeptide(L)' 'KELGSEKSQVHLHRKGAAPSDKGRIIIPGSRGTHSYLVESIDENQESSGYSLAHGAGRAMSRSKARQYFSEKYPNTDRLK' A
#
# COMPACT_ATOMS: atom_id res chain seq x y z
N LYS A 1 -23.54 -5.18 -33.45
CA LYS A 1 -24.41 -4.97 -32.26
C LYS A 1 -23.47 -4.70 -31.11
N GLU A 2 -23.20 -3.43 -30.80
CA GLU A 2 -22.47 -3.07 -29.58
C GLU A 2 -23.36 -3.46 -28.40
N LEU A 3 -22.92 -4.45 -27.64
CA LEU A 3 -23.56 -4.83 -26.40
C LEU A 3 -23.25 -3.69 -25.41
N GLY A 4 -24.18 -2.77 -25.25
CA GLY A 4 -24.12 -1.76 -24.20
C GLY A 4 -24.01 -2.50 -22.86
N SER A 5 -22.81 -2.52 -22.29
CA SER A 5 -22.57 -3.09 -20.97
C SER A 5 -23.35 -2.24 -19.97
N GLU A 6 -24.45 -2.77 -19.45
CA GLU A 6 -25.14 -2.15 -18.33
C GLU A 6 -24.16 -2.04 -17.17
N LYS A 7 -23.90 -0.81 -16.70
CA LYS A 7 -23.09 -0.57 -15.52
C LYS A 7 -23.84 -1.12 -14.29
N SER A 8 -23.47 -2.31 -13.85
CA SER A 8 -23.95 -2.86 -12.59
C SER A 8 -23.23 -2.17 -11.43
N GLN A 9 -23.99 -1.83 -10.38
CA GLN A 9 -23.42 -1.30 -9.15
C GLN A 9 -22.63 -2.40 -8.43
N VAL A 10 -21.37 -2.11 -8.11
CA VAL A 10 -20.47 -3.04 -7.42
C VAL A 10 -19.99 -2.49 -6.09
N HIS A 11 -19.76 -3.37 -5.12
CA HIS A 11 -19.16 -3.03 -3.83
C HIS A 11 -17.68 -3.39 -3.84
N LEU A 12 -16.81 -2.38 -3.86
CA LEU A 12 -15.36 -2.57 -3.87
C LEU A 12 -14.77 -2.43 -2.46
N HIS A 13 -14.31 -3.54 -1.89
CA HIS A 13 -13.65 -3.57 -0.59
C HIS A 13 -12.13 -3.47 -0.76
N ARG A 14 -11.49 -2.56 -0.01
CA ARG A 14 -10.03 -2.38 -0.02
C ARG A 14 -9.47 -2.66 1.37
N LYS A 15 -8.52 -3.60 1.47
CA LYS A 15 -7.78 -3.90 2.69
C LYS A 15 -6.28 -3.75 2.41
N GLY A 16 -5.67 -2.70 2.94
CA GLY A 16 -4.27 -2.39 2.65
C GLY A 16 -4.02 -1.85 1.24
N ALA A 17 -5.07 -1.35 0.58
CA ALA A 17 -5.01 -0.71 -0.73
C ALA A 17 -5.70 0.65 -0.65
N ALA A 18 -5.21 1.61 -1.42
CA ALA A 18 -5.75 2.95 -1.56
C ALA A 18 -6.56 3.05 -2.86
N PRO A 19 -7.51 3.99 -2.98
CA PRO A 19 -8.20 4.24 -4.24
C PRO A 19 -7.25 4.83 -5.29
N SER A 20 -7.40 4.40 -6.53
CA SER A 20 -6.71 4.98 -7.71
C SER A 20 -7.53 6.08 -8.40
N ASP A 21 -8.78 6.29 -8.00
CA ASP A 21 -9.76 7.17 -8.64
C ASP A 21 -9.97 8.49 -7.88
N LYS A 22 -9.11 8.80 -6.89
CA LYS A 22 -9.24 9.96 -5.99
C LYS A 22 -8.11 10.98 -6.15
N GLY A 23 -7.48 11.01 -7.33
CA GLY A 23 -6.36 11.90 -7.63
C GLY A 23 -5.06 11.42 -6.98
N ARG A 24 -4.18 12.38 -6.64
CA ARG A 24 -2.87 12.06 -6.06
C ARG A 24 -2.99 11.60 -4.61
N ILE A 25 -2.29 10.53 -4.27
CA ILE A 25 -2.29 9.94 -2.93
C ILE A 25 -0.86 9.76 -2.41
N ILE A 26 -0.71 9.63 -1.10
CA ILE A 26 0.58 9.33 -0.47
C ILE A 26 0.68 7.82 -0.19
N ILE A 27 1.79 7.22 -0.61
CA ILE A 27 2.22 5.87 -0.21
C ILE A 27 3.31 6.00 0.86
N PRO A 28 2.97 5.85 2.15
CA PRO A 28 3.94 5.84 3.22
C PRO A 28 4.89 4.63 3.16
N GLY A 29 6.17 4.91 3.39
CA GLY A 29 7.18 3.89 3.64
C GLY A 29 7.14 3.33 5.07
N SER A 30 8.20 2.64 5.45
CA SER A 30 8.48 2.29 6.85
C SER A 30 9.20 3.43 7.59
N ARG A 31 9.34 3.30 8.91
CA ARG A 31 10.10 4.27 9.71
C ARG A 31 11.53 4.42 9.16
N GLY A 32 11.93 5.65 8.82
CA GLY A 32 13.25 5.96 8.28
C GLY A 32 13.43 5.70 6.78
N THR A 33 12.37 5.33 6.06
CA THR A 33 12.40 5.20 4.59
C THR A 33 11.57 6.29 3.91
N HIS A 34 11.76 6.47 2.60
CA HIS A 34 10.99 7.42 1.80
C HIS A 34 9.48 7.14 1.84
N SER A 35 8.70 8.20 1.65
CA SER A 35 7.28 8.14 1.29
C SER A 35 7.11 8.79 -0.08
N TYR A 36 6.10 8.36 -0.83
CA TYR A 36 5.91 8.77 -2.22
C TYR A 36 4.55 9.44 -2.40
N LEU A 37 4.52 10.54 -3.15
CA LEU A 37 3.28 11.10 -3.70
C LEU A 37 3.10 10.47 -5.09
N VAL A 38 1.96 9.82 -5.31
CA VAL A 38 1.70 9.05 -6.54
C VAL A 38 0.38 9.46 -7.18
N GLU A 39 0.30 9.26 -8.48
CA GLU A 39 -0.90 9.39 -9.29
C GLU A 39 -1.09 8.08 -10.06
N SER A 40 -2.33 7.66 -10.26
CA SER A 40 -2.63 6.46 -11.03
C SER A 40 -2.35 6.65 -12.51
N ILE A 41 -1.96 5.57 -13.18
CA ILE A 41 -1.94 5.51 -14.64
C ILE A 41 -3.31 4.99 -15.09
N ASP A 42 -4.04 5.80 -15.85
CA ASP A 42 -5.44 5.52 -16.20
C ASP A 42 -5.62 4.21 -16.98
N GLU A 43 -4.66 3.87 -17.84
CA GLU A 43 -4.64 2.64 -18.63
C GLU A 43 -4.64 1.37 -17.77
N ASN A 44 -4.22 1.46 -16.50
CA ASN A 44 -4.11 0.33 -15.58
C ASN A 44 -5.24 0.26 -14.54
N GLN A 45 -6.26 1.12 -14.64
CA GLN A 45 -7.33 1.20 -13.64
C GLN A 45 -8.10 -0.10 -13.49
N GLU A 46 -8.50 -0.73 -14.60
CA GLU A 46 -9.28 -1.97 -14.57
C GLU A 46 -8.44 -3.15 -14.09
N SER A 47 -7.22 -3.31 -14.62
CA SER A 47 -6.31 -4.39 -14.25
C SER A 47 -5.80 -4.32 -12.82
N SER A 48 -5.76 -3.13 -12.21
CA SER A 48 -5.43 -2.91 -10.80
C SER A 48 -6.62 -3.01 -9.85
N GLY A 49 -7.83 -3.26 -10.37
CA GLY A 49 -9.05 -3.28 -9.57
C GLY A 49 -9.33 -1.92 -8.93
N TYR A 50 -9.09 -0.84 -9.68
CA TYR A 50 -9.27 0.55 -9.27
C TYR A 50 -8.61 0.84 -7.91
N SER A 51 -7.36 0.39 -7.75
CA SER A 51 -6.63 0.45 -6.50
C SER A 51 -5.13 0.69 -6.67
N LEU A 52 -4.53 1.31 -5.66
CA LEU A 52 -3.10 1.54 -5.51
C LEU A 52 -2.61 0.90 -4.21
N ALA A 53 -1.28 0.71 -4.07
CA ALA A 53 -0.72 0.30 -2.79
C ALA A 53 -0.96 1.38 -1.72
N HIS A 54 -1.30 0.96 -0.49
CA HIS A 54 -1.50 1.91 0.62
C HIS A 54 -0.21 2.22 1.38
N GLY A 55 0.81 1.37 1.28
CA GLY A 55 2.07 1.55 1.99
C GLY A 55 3.02 0.39 1.75
N ALA A 56 4.19 0.41 2.40
CA ALA A 56 5.25 -0.58 2.19
C ALA A 56 4.90 -2.03 2.57
N GLY A 57 3.82 -2.25 3.33
CA GLY A 57 3.49 -3.57 3.87
C GLY A 57 4.49 -4.05 4.93
N ARG A 58 4.31 -5.29 5.40
CA ARG A 58 5.17 -5.89 6.44
C ARG A 58 5.72 -7.21 5.94
N ALA A 59 7.05 -7.31 5.82
CA ALA A 59 7.71 -8.55 5.41
C ALA A 59 7.74 -9.64 6.50
N MET A 60 7.53 -9.27 7.77
CA MET A 60 7.54 -10.19 8.91
C MET A 60 6.52 -9.77 9.97
N SER A 61 6.14 -10.67 10.88
CA SER A 61 5.25 -10.36 12.03
C SER A 61 5.92 -9.38 13.02
N ARG A 62 5.13 -8.75 13.89
CA ARG A 62 5.69 -7.76 14.84
C ARG A 62 6.56 -8.45 15.88
N SER A 63 6.17 -9.65 16.32
CA SER A 63 6.96 -10.48 17.21
C SER A 63 8.28 -10.90 16.57
N LYS A 64 8.25 -11.42 15.33
CA LYS A 64 9.46 -11.83 14.61
C LYS A 64 10.40 -10.65 14.36
N ALA A 65 9.87 -9.48 14.01
CA ALA A 65 10.68 -8.26 13.85
C ALA A 65 11.36 -7.86 15.16
N ARG A 66 10.63 -7.86 16.28
CA ARG A 66 11.20 -7.49 17.58
C ARG A 66 12.32 -8.43 17.97
N GLN A 67 12.10 -9.74 17.86
CA GLN A 67 13.12 -10.75 18.14
C GLN A 67 14.34 -10.54 17.25
N TYR A 68 14.15 -10.58 15.93
CA TYR A 68 15.25 -10.47 14.95
C TYR A 68 16.07 -9.20 15.14
N PHE A 69 15.44 -8.04 15.33
CA PHE A 69 16.15 -6.78 15.49
C PHE A 69 16.79 -6.62 16.88
N SER A 70 16.22 -7.23 17.94
CA SER A 70 16.88 -7.25 19.26
C SER A 70 18.14 -8.10 19.26
N GLU A 71 18.14 -9.23 18.56
CA GLU A 71 19.31 -10.11 18.40
C GLU A 71 20.35 -9.46 17.49
N LYS A 72 19.91 -8.86 16.37
CA LYS A 72 20.79 -8.22 15.39
C LYS A 72 21.42 -6.92 15.90
N TYR A 73 20.71 -6.18 16.76
CA TYR A 73 21.13 -4.87 17.27
C TYR A 73 21.00 -4.79 18.81
N PRO A 74 21.86 -5.51 19.55
CA PRO A 74 21.72 -5.69 21.01
C PRO A 74 21.98 -4.41 21.85
N ASN A 75 22.56 -3.36 21.27
CA ASN A 75 22.94 -2.11 21.96
C ASN A 75 22.17 -0.89 21.44
N THR A 76 20.85 -1.00 21.27
CA THR A 76 20.02 0.07 20.69
C THR A 76 19.76 1.27 21.62
N ASP A 77 20.21 1.21 22.87
CA ASP A 77 20.15 2.33 23.83
C ASP A 77 21.10 3.50 23.51
N ARG A 78 21.98 3.38 22.50
CA ARG A 78 22.93 4.44 22.11
C ARG A 78 22.37 5.49 21.13
N LEU A 79 21.07 5.51 20.89
CA LEU A 79 20.40 6.50 20.02
C LEU A 79 19.53 7.49 20.81
N LYS A 80 19.85 7.75 22.08
CA LYS A 80 19.35 8.92 22.81
C LYS A 80 20.20 10.14 22.48
#